data_AF-A0A5C8IH07-F1
#
_entry.id   AF-A0A5C8IH07-F1
#
_cell.length_a   1.000
_cell.length_b   1.000
_cell.length_c   1.000
_cell.angle_alpha   90.00
_cell.angle_beta   90.00
_cell.angle_gamma   90.00
#
_symmetry.space_group_name_H-M   'P 1'
#
loop_
_entity.id
_entity.type
_entity.pdbx_description
1 polymer ?
#
loop_
_entity_poly.entity_id
_entity_poly.type
_entity_poly.pdbx_seq_one_letter_code
_entity_poly.pdbx_strand_id
1 'polypeptide(L)'
;MRPLISRIIRINAPIIVFAVFGYSTSLILVAEATRPVWVGPASATVVVAYGAMLLIFILIGGFLGLILPTALAVPTALLGSYLIVALPLVNDDLPVIRASFGFGLPIALMSMDQQIQVAAIIGPLVVLVICLALFILAEVRRTLIRIAGQLGAIAAGVLVLTTLAGAIDVPPTEPRAGAEAACEGAHPRVCLWPEFAPLRDQLVQETQLLSTRLAAHDLDVPTLVTTSTMLAKEDGAVLWDILPDDDQNTRTLFFAFGYQLRESCIDTPKTLEQAESGERAAFGLAIALGANPQAIATPGSSPLFDTISIPAKSDEVLAAIGISSAEDGFSVYKRWREDNASICI
;
A
#
# COMPACT_ATOMS: atom_id res chain seq x y z
N MET A 1 8.66 -4.56 42.54
CA MET A 1 8.55 -4.65 41.06
C MET A 1 8.38 -6.09 40.55
N ARG A 2 9.25 -7.06 40.88
CA ARG A 2 9.11 -8.48 40.44
C ARG A 2 7.71 -9.13 40.61
N PRO A 3 6.99 -9.01 41.75
CA PRO A 3 5.68 -9.65 41.90
C PRO A 3 4.58 -8.99 41.05
N LEU A 4 4.74 -7.70 40.71
CA LEU A 4 3.78 -6.96 39.89
C LEU A 4 3.90 -7.38 38.41
N ILE A 5 5.13 -7.47 37.91
CA ILE A 5 5.43 -7.92 36.54
C ILE A 5 4.92 -9.34 36.31
N SER A 6 5.20 -10.27 37.23
CA SER A 6 4.69 -11.64 37.15
C SER A 6 3.17 -11.71 37.08
N ARG A 7 2.46 -10.84 37.82
CA ARG A 7 1.00 -10.82 37.85
C ARG A 7 0.43 -10.25 36.56
N ILE A 8 1.00 -9.17 36.04
CA ILE A 8 0.62 -8.56 34.76
C ILE A 8 0.81 -9.57 33.62
N ILE A 9 1.96 -10.24 33.54
CA ILE A 9 2.24 -11.25 32.51
C ILE A 9 1.21 -12.39 32.61
N ARG A 10 0.95 -12.90 33.81
CA ARG A 10 0.03 -14.04 33.98
C ARG A 10 -1.41 -13.70 33.61
N ILE A 11 -1.86 -12.48 33.91
CA ILE A 11 -3.22 -12.01 33.56
C ILE A 11 -3.34 -11.75 32.06
N ASN A 12 -2.32 -11.18 31.43
CA ASN A 12 -2.35 -10.82 30.01
C ASN A 12 -1.84 -11.93 29.07
N ALA A 13 -1.37 -13.06 29.60
CA ALA A 13 -0.83 -14.16 28.82
C ALA A 13 -1.77 -14.62 27.68
N PRO A 14 -3.10 -14.78 27.88
CA PRO A 14 -3.99 -15.18 26.79
C PRO A 14 -4.01 -14.16 25.65
N ILE A 15 -4.02 -12.87 25.99
CA ILE A 15 -4.03 -11.76 25.00
C ILE A 15 -2.74 -11.77 24.20
N ILE A 16 -1.60 -11.92 24.87
CA ILE A 16 -0.29 -12.01 24.21
C ILE A 16 -0.24 -13.20 23.27
N VAL A 17 -0.75 -14.37 23.69
CA VAL A 17 -0.81 -15.57 22.85
C VAL A 17 -1.68 -15.34 21.62
N PHE A 18 -2.89 -14.79 21.78
CA PHE A 18 -3.78 -14.48 20.65
C PHE A 18 -3.17 -13.45 19.70
N ALA A 19 -2.50 -12.43 20.22
CA ALA A 19 -1.85 -11.41 19.40
C ALA A 19 -0.68 -11.98 18.59
N VAL A 20 0.18 -12.78 19.22
CA VAL A 20 1.29 -13.47 18.54
C VAL A 20 0.74 -14.44 17.49
N PHE A 21 -0.31 -15.20 17.82
CA PHE A 21 -0.95 -16.12 16.89
C PHE A 21 -1.51 -15.38 15.68
N GLY A 22 -2.33 -14.33 15.90
CA GLY A 22 -2.91 -13.54 14.82
C GLY A 22 -1.85 -12.92 13.91
N TYR A 23 -0.80 -12.33 14.48
CA TYR A 23 0.31 -11.79 13.70
C TYR A 23 1.05 -12.86 12.89
N SER A 24 1.32 -14.01 13.51
CA SER A 24 1.97 -15.15 12.83
C SER A 24 1.10 -15.66 11.67
N THR A 25 -0.21 -15.77 11.87
CA THR A 25 -1.16 -16.14 10.81
C THR A 25 -1.12 -15.13 9.67
N SER A 26 -1.13 -13.82 9.95
CA SER A 26 -1.01 -12.79 8.90
C SER A 26 0.30 -12.90 8.13
N LEU A 27 1.44 -13.10 8.81
CA LEU A 27 2.72 -13.31 8.15
C LEU A 27 2.74 -14.57 7.28
N ILE A 28 2.12 -15.66 7.74
CA ILE A 28 1.98 -16.88 6.95
C ILE A 28 1.15 -16.63 5.71
N LEU A 29 -0.02 -15.97 5.84
CA LEU A 29 -0.88 -15.66 4.69
C LEU A 29 -0.17 -14.76 3.67
N VAL A 30 0.59 -13.76 4.13
CA VAL A 30 1.41 -12.92 3.25
C VAL A 30 2.49 -13.77 2.57
N ALA A 31 3.23 -14.57 3.34
CA ALA A 31 4.27 -15.43 2.78
C ALA A 31 3.73 -16.45 1.78
N GLU A 32 2.51 -16.97 1.99
CA GLU A 32 1.82 -17.86 1.06
C GLU A 32 1.40 -17.13 -0.21
N ALA A 33 0.82 -15.93 -0.09
CA ALA A 33 0.43 -15.09 -1.22
C ALA A 33 1.64 -14.66 -2.06
N THR A 34 2.80 -14.45 -1.44
CA THR A 34 4.03 -13.99 -2.11
C THR A 34 5.05 -15.10 -2.38
N ARG A 35 4.69 -16.39 -2.25
CA ARG A 35 5.62 -17.54 -2.42
C ARG A 35 6.56 -17.47 -3.62
N PRO A 36 6.13 -17.11 -4.84
CA PRO A 36 7.01 -17.08 -6.01
C PRO A 36 7.98 -15.88 -6.03
N VAL A 37 7.75 -14.86 -5.21
CA VAL A 37 8.56 -13.63 -5.13
C VAL A 37 8.91 -13.33 -3.68
N TRP A 38 9.25 -14.35 -2.88
CA TRP A 38 9.45 -14.18 -1.44
C TRP A 38 10.51 -13.11 -1.15
N VAL A 39 10.04 -11.94 -0.70
CA VAL A 39 10.81 -10.71 -0.47
C VAL A 39 11.57 -10.68 0.86
N GLY A 40 11.89 -11.86 1.38
CA GLY A 40 12.65 -11.98 2.62
C GLY A 40 11.80 -11.90 3.88
N PRO A 41 12.44 -11.99 5.06
CA PRO A 41 11.76 -11.89 6.33
C PRO A 41 11.19 -10.48 6.52
N ALA A 42 10.06 -10.37 7.21
CA ALA A 42 9.57 -9.07 7.69
C ALA A 42 10.71 -8.32 8.39
N SER A 43 10.92 -7.07 8.01
CA SER A 43 12.01 -6.27 8.57
C SER A 43 11.91 -6.26 10.09
N ALA A 44 13.05 -6.40 10.79
CA ALA A 44 13.05 -6.44 12.26
C ALA A 44 12.37 -5.21 12.87
N THR A 45 12.44 -4.07 12.17
CA THR A 45 11.76 -2.82 12.47
C THR A 45 10.23 -2.94 12.49
N VAL A 46 9.63 -3.69 11.56
CA VAL A 46 8.18 -3.95 11.55
C VAL A 46 7.77 -4.79 12.74
N VAL A 47 8.52 -5.84 13.05
CA VAL A 47 8.26 -6.70 14.21
C VAL A 47 8.31 -5.87 15.50
N VAL A 48 9.28 -4.96 15.61
CA VAL A 48 9.40 -4.03 16.75
C VAL A 48 8.22 -3.06 16.81
N ALA A 49 7.84 -2.43 15.69
CA ALA A 49 6.73 -1.49 15.64
C ALA A 49 5.39 -2.17 15.99
N TYR A 50 5.14 -3.35 15.45
CA TYR A 50 3.95 -4.14 15.75
C TYR A 50 3.93 -4.61 17.21
N GLY A 51 5.07 -5.07 17.72
CA GLY A 51 5.23 -5.42 19.14
C GLY A 51 4.96 -4.22 20.05
N ALA A 52 5.45 -3.03 19.69
CA ALA A 52 5.15 -1.80 20.41
C ALA A 52 3.66 -1.47 20.40
N MET A 53 3.00 -1.59 19.24
CA MET A 53 1.55 -1.40 19.11
C MET A 53 0.76 -2.32 20.04
N LEU A 54 1.09 -3.61 20.07
CA LEU A 54 0.45 -4.57 20.97
C LEU A 54 0.64 -4.20 22.44
N LEU A 55 1.86 -3.82 22.82
CA LEU A 55 2.15 -3.41 24.20
C LEU A 55 1.39 -2.15 24.60
N ILE A 56 1.22 -1.19 23.69
CA ILE A 56 0.40 0.02 23.92
C ILE A 56 -1.03 -0.40 24.28
N PHE A 57 -1.67 -1.25 23.48
CA PHE A 57 -3.06 -1.68 23.75
C PHE A 57 -3.18 -2.45 25.07
N ILE A 58 -2.20 -3.30 25.41
CA ILE A 58 -2.16 -4.00 26.70
C ILE A 58 -2.05 -3.00 27.86
N LEU A 59 -1.18 -2.00 27.74
CA LEU A 59 -0.98 -0.98 28.78
C LEU A 59 -2.21 -0.07 28.93
N ILE A 60 -2.85 0.32 27.83
CA ILE A 60 -4.09 1.11 27.85
C ILE A 60 -5.21 0.31 28.52
N GLY A 61 -5.43 -0.94 28.12
CA GLY A 61 -6.43 -1.81 28.73
C GLY A 61 -6.16 -2.05 30.23
N GLY A 62 -4.90 -2.29 30.58
CA GLY A 62 -4.45 -2.44 31.97
C GLY A 62 -4.68 -1.16 32.79
N PHE A 63 -4.34 0.00 32.24
CA PHE A 63 -4.56 1.30 32.88
C PHE A 63 -6.07 1.54 33.10
N LEU A 64 -6.90 1.33 32.09
CA LEU A 64 -8.36 1.47 32.20
C LEU A 64 -8.93 0.53 33.27
N GLY A 65 -8.44 -0.71 33.36
CA GLY A 65 -8.85 -1.66 34.39
C GLY A 65 -8.44 -1.28 35.81
N LEU A 66 -7.45 -0.39 35.98
CA LEU A 66 -7.07 0.16 37.28
C LEU A 66 -7.97 1.33 37.72
N ILE A 67 -8.49 2.11 36.76
CA ILE A 67 -9.23 3.35 37.04
C ILE A 67 -10.75 3.19 36.96
N LEU A 68 -11.25 2.23 36.16
CA LEU A 68 -12.67 2.03 35.90
C LEU A 68 -13.13 0.65 36.39
N PRO A 69 -14.41 0.50 36.78
CA PRO A 69 -15.02 -0.81 36.95
C PRO A 69 -14.96 -1.61 35.64
N THR A 70 -14.77 -2.92 35.73
CA THR A 70 -14.63 -3.81 34.55
C THR A 70 -15.77 -3.65 33.54
N ALA A 71 -17.00 -3.43 34.03
CA ALA A 71 -18.18 -3.23 33.18
C ALA A 71 -18.10 -1.99 32.27
N LEU A 72 -17.30 -0.99 32.64
CA LEU A 72 -17.05 0.22 31.84
C LEU A 72 -15.70 0.14 31.12
N ALA A 73 -14.68 -0.44 31.75
CA ALA A 73 -13.34 -0.53 31.17
C ALA A 73 -13.34 -1.27 29.82
N VAL A 74 -14.06 -2.39 29.72
CA VAL A 74 -14.14 -3.21 28.49
C VAL A 74 -14.76 -2.45 27.31
N PRO A 75 -15.99 -1.90 27.40
CA PRO A 75 -16.58 -1.17 26.27
C PRO A 75 -15.81 0.11 25.94
N THR A 76 -15.23 0.81 26.92
CA THR A 76 -14.41 2.00 26.67
C THR A 76 -13.11 1.65 25.94
N ALA A 77 -12.44 0.56 26.33
CA ALA A 77 -11.25 0.09 25.62
C ALA A 77 -11.60 -0.34 24.19
N LEU A 78 -12.71 -1.05 24.00
CA LEU A 78 -13.16 -1.49 22.68
C LEU A 78 -13.48 -0.31 21.77
N LEU A 79 -14.32 0.62 22.23
CA LEU A 79 -14.70 1.82 21.48
C LEU A 79 -13.49 2.71 21.21
N GLY A 80 -12.62 2.91 22.21
CA GLY A 80 -11.40 3.68 22.06
C GLY A 80 -10.45 3.06 21.02
N SER A 81 -10.25 1.74 21.06
CA SER A 81 -9.44 1.04 20.07
C SER A 81 -10.03 1.14 18.66
N TYR A 82 -11.35 0.99 18.53
CA TYR A 82 -12.05 1.19 17.26
C TYR A 82 -11.86 2.62 16.74
N LEU A 83 -12.04 3.65 17.56
CA LEU A 83 -11.86 5.04 17.13
C LEU A 83 -10.41 5.34 16.76
N ILE A 84 -9.44 4.81 17.51
CA ILE A 84 -8.01 4.96 17.20
C ILE A 84 -7.67 4.31 15.87
N VAL A 85 -8.26 3.14 15.55
CA VAL A 85 -7.96 2.38 14.33
C VAL A 85 -8.76 2.87 13.12
N ALA A 86 -10.06 3.02 13.26
CA ALA A 86 -10.96 3.31 12.15
C ALA A 86 -10.96 4.79 11.75
N LEU A 87 -10.84 5.72 12.70
CA LEU A 87 -10.97 7.14 12.40
C LEU A 87 -9.84 7.68 11.50
N PRO A 88 -8.56 7.29 11.69
CA PRO A 88 -7.50 7.69 10.78
C PRO A 88 -7.63 7.08 9.38
N LEU A 89 -8.32 5.94 9.21
CA LEU A 89 -8.52 5.33 7.90
C LEU A 89 -9.51 6.12 7.03
N VAL A 90 -10.43 6.86 7.64
CA VAL A 90 -11.48 7.61 6.94
C VAL A 90 -11.13 9.09 6.76
N ASN A 91 -10.12 9.60 7.48
CA ASN A 91 -9.77 11.01 7.47
C ASN A 91 -8.25 11.21 7.25
N ASP A 92 -7.91 11.78 6.10
CA ASP A 92 -6.53 12.11 5.71
C ASP A 92 -5.92 13.27 6.52
N ASP A 93 -6.75 14.09 7.19
CA ASP A 93 -6.31 15.27 7.92
C ASP A 93 -5.78 14.98 9.34
N LEU A 94 -5.55 13.70 9.69
CA LEU A 94 -5.10 13.28 11.03
C LEU A 94 -3.71 12.60 11.02
N PRO A 95 -2.66 13.26 10.49
CA PRO A 95 -1.32 12.68 10.35
C PRO A 95 -0.71 12.29 11.70
N VAL A 96 -1.02 13.04 12.77
CA VAL A 96 -0.53 12.75 14.13
C VAL A 96 -1.00 11.39 14.62
N ILE A 97 -2.27 11.02 14.38
CA ILE A 97 -2.80 9.75 14.87
C ILE A 97 -2.24 8.60 14.03
N ARG A 98 -2.10 8.77 12.70
CA ARG A 98 -1.46 7.79 11.81
C ARG A 98 -0.02 7.51 12.23
N ALA A 99 0.76 8.56 12.42
CA ALA A 99 2.13 8.53 12.92
C ALA A 99 2.25 7.81 14.26
N SER A 100 1.34 8.08 15.19
CA SER A 100 1.40 7.60 16.57
C SER A 100 1.24 6.09 16.70
N PHE A 101 0.53 5.44 15.77
CA PHE A 101 0.22 4.02 15.83
C PHE A 101 0.81 3.21 14.67
N GLY A 102 1.55 3.87 13.76
CA GLY A 102 2.12 3.20 12.59
C GLY A 102 1.04 2.68 11.64
N PHE A 103 -0.10 3.38 11.54
CA PHE A 103 -1.16 2.99 10.60
C PHE A 103 -0.64 3.09 9.17
N GLY A 104 -0.79 2.01 8.41
CA GLY A 104 -0.24 1.86 7.06
C GLY A 104 1.00 0.97 6.97
N LEU A 105 1.65 0.60 8.10
CA LEU A 105 2.76 -0.36 8.12
C LEU A 105 2.40 -1.73 7.48
N PRO A 106 1.20 -2.31 7.67
CA PRO A 106 0.84 -3.55 6.98
C PRO A 106 0.71 -3.39 5.46
N ILE A 107 0.29 -2.22 4.99
CA ILE A 107 0.18 -1.91 3.55
C ILE A 107 1.58 -1.67 2.98
N ALA A 108 2.43 -0.96 3.72
CA ALA A 108 3.84 -0.75 3.41
C ALA A 108 4.61 -2.05 3.21
N LEU A 109 4.29 -3.08 4.00
CA LEU A 109 4.89 -4.42 3.85
C LEU A 109 4.52 -5.11 2.54
N MET A 110 3.44 -4.70 1.90
CA MET A 110 2.94 -5.30 0.67
C MET A 110 3.40 -4.53 -0.58
N SER A 111 3.96 -3.33 -0.42
CA SER A 111 4.49 -2.52 -1.51
C SER A 111 6.02 -2.61 -1.52
N MET A 112 6.58 -3.04 -2.66
CA MET A 112 8.02 -3.31 -2.80
C MET A 112 8.84 -2.06 -3.12
N ASP A 113 8.18 -1.03 -3.61
CA ASP A 113 8.76 0.25 -4.04
C ASP A 113 8.81 1.28 -2.91
N GLN A 114 8.22 0.96 -1.77
CA GLN A 114 8.14 1.81 -0.59
C GLN A 114 9.04 1.27 0.52
N GLN A 115 9.62 2.18 1.29
CA GLN A 115 10.29 1.87 2.55
C GLN A 115 9.59 2.58 3.70
N ILE A 116 9.65 1.96 4.88
CA ILE A 116 8.99 2.52 6.06
C ILE A 116 9.74 3.76 6.52
N GLN A 117 9.04 4.87 6.65
CA GLN A 117 9.63 6.08 7.22
C GLN A 117 10.02 5.81 8.68
N VAL A 118 11.20 6.26 9.08
CA VAL A 118 11.70 6.07 10.46
C VAL A 118 10.73 6.67 11.49
N ALA A 119 10.08 7.79 11.15
CA ALA A 119 9.11 8.45 12.01
C ALA A 119 7.88 7.57 12.32
N ALA A 120 7.46 6.71 11.38
CA ALA A 120 6.36 5.75 11.56
C ALA A 120 6.70 4.63 12.56
N ILE A 121 7.98 4.40 12.84
CA ILE A 121 8.46 3.46 13.86
C ILE A 121 8.63 4.17 15.21
N ILE A 122 9.13 5.40 15.19
CA ILE A 122 9.35 6.20 16.41
C ILE A 122 8.02 6.54 17.09
N GLY A 123 6.97 6.86 16.33
CA GLY A 123 5.66 7.22 16.87
C GLY A 123 5.10 6.21 17.87
N PRO A 124 4.92 4.93 17.48
CA PRO A 124 4.48 3.87 18.39
C PRO A 124 5.39 3.71 19.61
N LEU A 125 6.72 3.82 19.45
CA LEU A 125 7.64 3.73 20.59
C LEU A 125 7.46 4.89 21.57
N VAL A 126 7.23 6.11 21.10
CA VAL A 126 6.92 7.27 21.93
C VAL A 126 5.61 7.04 22.69
N VAL A 127 4.56 6.58 22.01
CA VAL A 127 3.28 6.24 22.65
C VAL A 127 3.45 5.15 23.70
N LEU A 128 4.23 4.11 23.41
CA LEU A 128 4.55 3.05 24.37
C LEU A 128 5.21 3.61 25.64
N VAL A 129 6.19 4.51 25.48
CA VAL A 129 6.87 5.17 26.61
C VAL A 129 5.88 6.02 27.42
N ILE A 130 4.97 6.76 26.76
CA ILE A 130 3.93 7.54 27.44
C ILE A 130 3.00 6.61 28.23
N CYS A 131 2.49 5.55 27.60
CA CYS A 131 1.62 4.57 28.26
C CYS A 131 2.31 3.93 29.47
N LEU A 132 3.59 3.59 29.35
CA LEU A 132 4.36 3.03 30.45
C LEU A 132 4.54 4.05 31.59
N ALA A 133 4.85 5.32 31.26
CA ALA A 133 4.97 6.39 32.23
C ALA A 133 3.64 6.63 32.96
N LEU A 134 2.53 6.70 32.24
CA LEU A 134 1.18 6.84 32.82
C LEU A 134 0.84 5.69 33.75
N PHE A 135 1.15 4.47 33.34
CA PHE A 135 0.93 3.26 34.14
C PHE A 135 1.76 3.28 35.43
N ILE A 136 3.05 3.64 35.36
CA ILE A 136 3.93 3.75 36.54
C ILE A 136 3.45 4.87 37.47
N LEU A 137 3.10 6.03 36.92
CA LEU A 137 2.64 7.18 37.70
C LEU A 137 1.31 6.92 38.41
N ALA A 138 0.45 6.06 37.86
CA ALA A 138 -0.82 5.68 38.49
C ALA A 138 -0.66 5.10 39.90
N GLU A 139 0.46 4.41 40.15
CA GLU A 139 0.81 3.79 41.43
C GLU A 139 1.40 4.79 42.47
N VAL A 140 1.69 6.02 42.05
CA VAL A 140 2.24 7.06 42.95
C VAL A 140 1.16 7.53 43.92
N ARG A 141 1.41 7.33 45.22
CA ARG A 141 0.46 7.68 46.30
C ARG A 141 0.20 9.18 46.46
N ARG A 142 1.14 10.04 46.04
CA ARG A 142 1.00 11.50 46.17
C ARG A 142 0.21 12.07 44.99
N THR A 143 -1.05 12.40 45.23
CA THR A 143 -2.02 12.85 44.20
C THR A 143 -1.51 13.98 43.32
N LEU A 144 -0.87 15.02 43.90
CA LEU A 144 -0.36 16.15 43.13
C LEU A 144 0.79 15.75 42.19
N ILE A 145 1.73 14.94 42.68
CA ILE A 145 2.87 14.46 41.87
C ILE A 145 2.37 13.54 40.76
N ARG A 146 1.39 12.67 41.06
CA ARG A 146 0.76 11.80 40.08
C ARG A 146 0.12 12.60 38.94
N ILE A 147 -0.76 13.56 39.28
CA ILE A 147 -1.49 14.36 38.28
C ILE A 147 -0.51 15.21 37.46
N ALA A 148 0.40 15.93 38.13
CA ALA A 148 1.39 16.76 37.45
C ALA A 148 2.31 15.95 36.53
N GLY A 149 2.75 14.77 36.99
CA GLY A 149 3.57 13.85 36.20
C GLY A 149 2.82 13.30 34.98
N GLN A 150 1.54 12.93 35.14
CA GLN A 150 0.73 12.42 34.03
C GLN A 150 0.48 13.49 32.98
N LEU A 151 0.11 14.71 33.40
CA LEU A 151 -0.06 15.85 32.51
C LEU A 151 1.25 16.21 31.79
N GLY A 152 2.38 16.20 32.51
CA GLY A 152 3.69 16.44 31.94
C GLY A 152 4.09 15.39 30.89
N ALA A 153 3.85 14.10 31.17
CA ALA A 153 4.11 13.02 30.24
C ALA A 153 3.25 13.12 28.97
N ILE A 154 1.96 13.44 29.12
CA ILE A 154 1.05 13.65 27.99
C ILE A 154 1.50 14.86 27.16
N ALA A 155 1.78 16.00 27.80
CA ALA A 155 2.19 17.21 27.09
C ALA A 155 3.51 17.03 26.32
N ALA A 156 4.51 16.40 26.96
CA ALA A 156 5.77 16.06 26.29
C ALA A 156 5.55 15.08 25.13
N GLY A 157 4.71 14.08 25.34
CA GLY A 157 4.35 13.10 24.32
C GLY A 157 3.67 13.71 23.10
N VAL A 158 2.65 14.55 23.32
CA VAL A 158 1.95 15.28 22.27
C VAL A 158 2.94 16.16 21.50
N LEU A 159 3.81 16.91 22.20
CA LEU A 159 4.81 17.74 21.54
C LEU A 159 5.71 16.93 20.59
N VAL A 160 6.25 15.80 21.07
CA VAL A 160 7.09 14.92 20.24
C VAL A 160 6.30 14.34 19.06
N LEU A 161 5.09 13.84 19.29
CA LEU A 161 4.27 13.26 18.22
C LEU A 161 3.84 14.30 17.19
N THR A 162 3.51 15.53 17.59
CA THR A 162 3.21 16.63 16.65
C THR A 162 4.42 17.01 15.82
N THR A 163 5.63 17.00 16.41
CA THR A 163 6.86 17.24 15.64
C THR A 163 7.17 16.13 14.65
N LEU A 164 6.87 14.87 14.99
CA LEU A 164 7.03 13.72 14.10
C LEU A 164 5.99 13.71 12.98
N ALA A 165 4.75 14.10 13.28
CA ALA A 165 3.65 14.09 12.33
C ALA A 165 3.86 15.03 11.16
N GLY A 166 4.58 16.15 11.35
CA GLY A 166 4.92 17.05 10.26
C GLY A 166 5.91 16.46 9.24
N ALA A 167 6.52 15.32 9.55
CA ALA A 167 7.46 14.62 8.67
C ALA A 167 6.86 13.36 8.03
N ILE A 168 5.60 13.02 8.33
CA ILE A 168 4.95 11.78 7.86
C ILE A 168 3.89 12.12 6.83
N ASP A 169 4.07 11.59 5.63
CA ASP A 169 3.09 11.70 4.54
C ASP A 169 1.88 10.77 4.77
N VAL A 170 0.86 10.94 3.94
CA VAL A 170 -0.42 10.21 4.00
C VAL A 170 -0.21 8.68 4.07
N PRO A 171 0.66 8.07 3.25
CA PRO A 171 1.24 6.78 3.58
C PRO A 171 2.47 6.96 4.51
N PRO A 172 2.62 6.17 5.60
CA PRO A 172 3.78 6.21 6.50
C PRO A 172 5.05 5.60 5.87
N THR A 173 5.15 5.70 4.56
CA THR A 173 6.22 5.17 3.74
C THR A 173 6.80 6.28 2.89
N GLU A 174 8.05 6.11 2.55
CA GLU A 174 8.69 6.93 1.54
C GLU A 174 9.08 6.02 0.37
N PRO A 175 9.07 6.53 -0.86
CA PRO A 175 9.59 5.78 -1.98
C PRO A 175 11.04 5.37 -1.74
N ARG A 176 11.38 4.12 -2.08
CA ARG A 176 12.77 3.64 -2.05
C ARG A 176 13.63 4.45 -3.02
N ALA A 177 14.90 4.61 -2.67
CA ALA A 177 15.84 5.30 -3.54
C ALA A 177 15.96 4.57 -4.89
N GLY A 178 15.73 5.28 -6.00
CA GLY A 178 15.83 4.70 -7.35
C GLY A 178 17.21 4.09 -7.67
N ALA A 179 18.26 4.52 -6.96
CA ALA A 179 19.60 3.97 -7.09
C ALA A 179 19.74 2.51 -6.61
N GLU A 180 18.79 2.00 -5.81
CA GLU A 180 18.76 0.58 -5.43
C GLU A 180 18.19 -0.30 -6.54
N ALA A 181 17.45 0.27 -7.50
CA ALA A 181 16.92 -0.48 -8.63
C ALA A 181 18.06 -0.81 -9.61
N ALA A 182 18.17 -2.09 -9.94
CA ALA A 182 19.17 -2.58 -10.89
C ALA A 182 18.57 -2.58 -12.30
N CYS A 183 19.15 -1.78 -13.18
CA CYS A 183 18.66 -1.59 -14.53
C CYS A 183 19.42 -2.38 -15.59
N GLU A 184 18.71 -2.86 -16.61
CA GLU A 184 19.26 -3.56 -17.76
C GLU A 184 18.55 -3.15 -19.06
N GLY A 185 19.21 -3.32 -20.21
CA GLY A 185 18.68 -2.92 -21.51
C GLY A 185 18.97 -1.45 -21.87
N ALA A 186 18.81 -1.13 -23.15
CA ALA A 186 19.02 0.21 -23.70
C ALA A 186 17.71 0.88 -24.11
N HIS A 187 16.83 0.18 -24.83
CA HIS A 187 15.55 0.70 -25.31
C HIS A 187 14.50 -0.42 -25.40
N PRO A 188 13.56 -0.51 -24.45
CA PRO A 188 13.51 0.22 -23.19
C PRO A 188 14.56 -0.26 -22.20
N ARG A 189 15.00 0.63 -21.32
CA ARG A 189 15.75 0.27 -20.12
C ARG A 189 14.76 -0.24 -19.08
N VAL A 190 15.02 -1.41 -18.49
CA VAL A 190 14.17 -2.05 -17.49
C VAL A 190 14.86 -1.98 -16.14
N CYS A 191 14.30 -1.23 -15.19
CA CYS A 191 14.85 -1.04 -13.84
C CYS A 191 13.99 -1.76 -12.81
N LEU A 192 14.53 -2.84 -12.24
CA LEU A 192 13.83 -3.72 -11.30
C LEU A 192 14.50 -3.68 -9.92
N TRP A 193 13.68 -3.85 -8.88
CA TRP A 193 14.22 -4.08 -7.54
C TRP A 193 15.01 -5.41 -7.47
N PRO A 194 16.05 -5.51 -6.61
CA PRO A 194 16.88 -6.72 -6.49
C PRO A 194 16.09 -8.01 -6.23
N GLU A 195 14.94 -7.91 -5.58
CA GLU A 195 14.05 -9.01 -5.23
C GLU A 195 13.42 -9.67 -6.48
N PHE A 196 13.32 -8.92 -7.58
CA PHE A 196 12.88 -9.43 -8.89
C PHE A 196 14.03 -9.91 -9.76
N ALA A 197 15.27 -9.99 -9.24
CA ALA A 197 16.42 -10.50 -9.99
C ALA A 197 16.18 -11.87 -10.66
N PRO A 198 15.47 -12.84 -10.04
CA PRO A 198 15.19 -14.13 -10.68
C PRO A 198 14.29 -14.03 -11.92
N LEU A 199 13.43 -13.01 -12.01
CA LEU A 199 12.50 -12.80 -13.12
C LEU A 199 13.06 -11.88 -14.21
N ARG A 200 14.18 -11.19 -13.94
CA ARG A 200 14.75 -10.12 -14.78
C ARG A 200 14.76 -10.44 -16.27
N ASP A 201 15.34 -11.58 -16.66
CA ASP A 201 15.52 -11.93 -18.07
C ASP A 201 14.16 -12.09 -18.79
N GLN A 202 13.19 -12.73 -18.13
CA GLN A 202 11.84 -12.87 -18.66
C GLN A 202 11.18 -11.50 -18.83
N LEU A 203 11.23 -10.66 -17.80
CA LEU A 203 10.58 -9.34 -17.83
C LEU A 203 11.22 -8.43 -18.89
N VAL A 204 12.55 -8.48 -19.06
CA VAL A 204 13.25 -7.77 -20.13
C VAL A 204 12.78 -8.24 -21.50
N GLN A 205 12.66 -9.55 -21.72
CA GLN A 205 12.18 -10.11 -22.99
C GLN A 205 10.72 -9.71 -23.29
N GLU A 206 9.83 -9.80 -22.30
CA GLU A 206 8.42 -9.38 -22.42
C GLU A 206 8.31 -7.90 -22.76
N THR A 207 9.11 -7.06 -22.09
CA THR A 207 9.14 -5.61 -22.33
C THR A 207 9.67 -5.27 -23.74
N GLN A 208 10.68 -5.99 -24.22
CA GLN A 208 11.20 -5.83 -25.58
C GLN A 208 10.18 -6.23 -26.65
N LEU A 209 9.49 -7.35 -26.44
CA LEU A 209 8.41 -7.80 -27.34
C LEU A 209 7.30 -6.74 -27.42
N LEU A 210 6.91 -6.21 -26.27
CA LEU A 210 5.92 -5.14 -26.15
C LEU A 210 6.31 -3.87 -26.89
N SER A 211 7.54 -3.43 -26.68
CA SER A 211 8.11 -2.25 -27.32
C SER A 211 8.16 -2.41 -28.84
N THR A 212 8.49 -3.61 -29.32
CA THR A 212 8.47 -3.94 -30.75
C THR A 212 7.06 -3.86 -31.33
N ARG A 213 6.05 -4.35 -30.60
CA ARG A 213 4.63 -4.26 -31.02
C ARG A 213 4.15 -2.82 -31.09
N LEU A 214 4.46 -2.00 -30.09
CA LEU A 214 4.11 -0.57 -30.10
C LEU A 214 4.76 0.17 -31.26
N ALA A 215 6.06 -0.04 -31.48
CA ALA A 215 6.79 0.56 -32.59
C ALA A 215 6.21 0.15 -33.96
N ALA A 216 5.79 -1.11 -34.12
CA ALA A 216 5.18 -1.59 -35.36
C ALA A 216 3.84 -0.91 -35.70
N HIS A 217 3.22 -0.26 -34.72
CA HIS A 217 1.98 0.49 -34.87
C HIS A 217 2.18 2.00 -34.76
N ASP A 218 3.39 2.52 -34.92
CA ASP A 218 3.72 3.96 -34.81
C ASP A 218 3.28 4.58 -33.48
N LEU A 219 3.31 3.80 -32.39
CA LEU A 219 3.03 4.27 -31.04
C LEU A 219 4.34 4.56 -30.31
N ASP A 220 4.30 5.53 -29.42
CA ASP A 220 5.46 5.93 -28.62
C ASP A 220 5.89 4.77 -27.70
N VAL A 221 7.16 4.40 -27.80
CA VAL A 221 7.76 3.36 -26.97
C VAL A 221 8.36 4.04 -25.74
N PRO A 222 8.00 3.62 -24.51
CA PRO A 222 8.60 4.18 -23.31
C PRO A 222 10.10 3.91 -23.30
N THR A 223 10.87 4.87 -22.81
CA THR A 223 12.33 4.72 -22.73
C THR A 223 12.75 3.95 -21.47
N LEU A 224 11.89 3.98 -20.45
CA LEU A 224 12.10 3.35 -19.16
C LEU A 224 10.87 2.52 -18.75
N VAL A 225 11.09 1.32 -18.24
CA VAL A 225 10.08 0.50 -17.56
C VAL A 225 10.62 0.16 -16.19
N THR A 226 9.87 0.44 -15.13
CA THR A 226 10.39 0.33 -13.77
C THR A 226 9.33 -0.05 -12.75
N THR A 227 9.76 -0.75 -11.70
CA THR A 227 8.97 -1.00 -10.50
C THR A 227 9.19 0.08 -9.43
N SER A 228 9.96 1.14 -9.72
CA SER A 228 10.28 2.22 -8.78
C SER A 228 9.42 3.43 -9.05
N THR A 229 8.57 3.81 -8.10
CA THR A 229 7.78 5.05 -8.16
C THR A 229 8.64 6.31 -8.27
N MET A 230 9.85 6.31 -7.71
CA MET A 230 10.80 7.43 -7.87
C MET A 230 11.30 7.58 -9.30
N LEU A 231 11.71 6.47 -9.92
CA LEU A 231 12.15 6.48 -11.31
C LEU A 231 10.98 6.70 -12.28
N ALA A 232 9.77 6.25 -11.91
CA ALA A 232 8.57 6.46 -12.71
C ALA A 232 8.15 7.93 -12.82
N LYS A 233 8.51 8.77 -11.83
CA LYS A 233 8.29 10.21 -11.88
C LYS A 233 9.19 10.94 -12.89
N GLU A 234 10.19 10.26 -13.46
CA GLU A 234 10.98 10.80 -14.57
C GLU A 234 10.19 10.63 -15.89
N ASP A 235 10.10 11.68 -16.70
CA ASP A 235 9.24 11.75 -17.89
C ASP A 235 9.41 10.52 -18.81
N GLY A 236 8.31 9.77 -19.02
CA GLY A 236 8.24 8.67 -20.01
C GLY A 236 8.53 7.27 -19.48
N ALA A 237 8.51 7.07 -18.16
CA ALA A 237 8.67 5.78 -17.51
C ALA A 237 7.34 5.06 -17.26
N VAL A 238 7.25 3.77 -17.58
CA VAL A 238 6.09 2.93 -17.20
C VAL A 238 6.32 2.38 -15.80
N LEU A 239 5.48 2.76 -14.85
CA LEU A 239 5.42 2.11 -13.53
C LEU A 239 4.71 0.77 -13.65
N TRP A 240 5.35 -0.29 -13.19
CA TRP A 240 4.80 -1.65 -13.23
C TRP A 240 4.83 -2.33 -11.86
N ASP A 241 3.65 -2.75 -11.41
CA ASP A 241 3.48 -3.61 -10.26
C ASP A 241 3.54 -5.09 -10.67
N ILE A 242 4.58 -5.78 -10.20
CA ILE A 242 4.77 -7.22 -10.41
C ILE A 242 3.98 -7.99 -9.35
N LEU A 243 3.14 -8.89 -9.81
CA LEU A 243 2.34 -9.82 -9.02
C LEU A 243 3.02 -11.21 -8.89
N PRO A 244 2.55 -12.06 -7.97
CA PRO A 244 3.16 -13.37 -7.75
C PRO A 244 2.97 -14.38 -8.91
N ASP A 245 1.95 -14.20 -9.73
CA ASP A 245 1.55 -15.16 -10.77
C ASP A 245 2.08 -14.70 -12.14
N ASP A 246 2.83 -15.54 -12.84
CA ASP A 246 3.46 -15.21 -14.13
C ASP A 246 2.42 -14.74 -15.17
N ASP A 247 1.27 -15.41 -15.22
CA ASP A 247 0.16 -15.01 -16.10
C ASP A 247 -0.41 -13.64 -15.72
N GLN A 248 -0.29 -13.22 -14.46
CA GLN A 248 -0.71 -11.91 -13.97
C GLN A 248 0.33 -10.83 -14.19
N ASN A 249 1.63 -11.16 -14.16
CA ASN A 249 2.71 -10.22 -14.45
C ASN A 249 2.65 -9.67 -15.86
N THR A 250 2.47 -10.58 -16.81
CA THR A 250 2.26 -10.21 -18.21
C THR A 250 1.01 -9.34 -18.36
N ARG A 251 -0.08 -9.62 -17.63
CA ARG A 251 -1.32 -8.80 -17.65
C ARG A 251 -1.11 -7.40 -17.06
N THR A 252 -0.47 -7.28 -15.90
CA THR A 252 -0.23 -5.98 -15.25
C THR A 252 0.74 -5.16 -16.07
N LEU A 253 1.71 -5.78 -16.75
CA LEU A 253 2.61 -5.11 -17.69
C LEU A 253 1.84 -4.54 -18.88
N PHE A 254 1.00 -5.36 -19.54
CA PHE A 254 0.18 -4.89 -20.66
C PHE A 254 -0.75 -3.75 -20.26
N PHE A 255 -1.34 -3.83 -19.06
CA PHE A 255 -2.21 -2.80 -18.53
C PHE A 255 -1.43 -1.52 -18.19
N ALA A 256 -0.27 -1.63 -17.55
CA ALA A 256 0.60 -0.50 -17.22
C ALA A 256 1.02 0.29 -18.46
N PHE A 257 1.38 -0.40 -19.56
CA PHE A 257 1.65 0.26 -20.83
C PHE A 257 0.43 1.00 -21.40
N GLY A 258 -0.74 0.37 -21.36
CA GLY A 258 -1.99 1.01 -21.81
C GLY A 258 -2.36 2.24 -20.97
N TYR A 259 -2.15 2.17 -19.66
CA TYR A 259 -2.47 3.24 -18.72
C TYR A 259 -1.47 4.39 -18.78
N GLN A 260 -0.16 4.12 -18.87
CA GLN A 260 0.87 5.16 -19.02
C GLN A 260 0.62 6.01 -20.27
N LEU A 261 0.29 5.34 -21.38
CA LEU A 261 -0.04 5.98 -22.65
C LEU A 261 -1.35 6.78 -22.59
N ARG A 262 -2.24 6.50 -21.63
CA ARG A 262 -3.41 7.33 -21.32
C ARG A 262 -3.03 8.52 -20.43
N GLU A 263 -2.24 8.32 -19.39
CA GLU A 263 -1.82 9.39 -18.46
C GLU A 263 -1.01 10.47 -19.17
N SER A 264 -0.15 10.10 -20.12
CA SER A 264 0.56 11.08 -20.98
C SER A 264 -0.40 12.04 -21.74
N CYS A 265 -1.68 11.68 -21.84
CA CYS A 265 -2.70 12.45 -22.54
C CYS A 265 -3.65 13.24 -21.64
N ILE A 266 -3.71 12.98 -20.33
CA ILE A 266 -4.75 13.55 -19.45
C ILE A 266 -4.20 13.79 -18.03
N ASP A 267 -4.01 15.06 -17.65
CA ASP A 267 -3.74 15.43 -16.24
C ASP A 267 -4.97 15.26 -15.32
N THR A 268 -6.19 15.28 -15.86
CA THR A 268 -7.44 14.82 -15.19
C THR A 268 -8.61 14.86 -16.17
N PRO A 269 -9.42 13.79 -16.31
CA PRO A 269 -10.57 13.81 -17.23
C PRO A 269 -11.59 14.84 -16.76
N LYS A 270 -12.09 15.69 -17.67
CA LYS A 270 -13.05 16.76 -17.33
C LYS A 270 -14.49 16.26 -17.26
N THR A 271 -14.78 15.12 -17.87
CA THR A 271 -16.10 14.48 -17.87
C THR A 271 -15.99 12.97 -17.66
N LEU A 272 -17.08 12.35 -17.18
CA LEU A 272 -17.19 10.89 -17.04
C LEU A 272 -16.99 10.19 -18.39
N GLU A 273 -17.57 10.74 -19.46
CA GLU A 273 -17.44 10.19 -20.82
C GLU A 273 -15.98 10.17 -21.31
N GLN A 274 -15.20 11.22 -21.02
CA GLN A 274 -13.77 11.24 -21.32
C GLN A 274 -12.98 10.20 -20.51
N ALA A 275 -13.34 10.02 -19.23
CA ALA A 275 -12.73 9.00 -18.38
C ALA A 275 -13.01 7.59 -18.91
N GLU A 276 -14.28 7.28 -19.20
CA GLU A 276 -14.69 6.00 -19.76
C GLU A 276 -14.05 5.74 -21.14
N SER A 277 -14.01 6.74 -22.02
CA SER A 277 -13.39 6.61 -23.34
C SER A 277 -11.88 6.32 -23.23
N GLY A 278 -11.18 7.00 -22.31
CA GLY A 278 -9.76 6.73 -22.03
C GLY A 278 -9.53 5.34 -21.43
N GLU A 279 -10.42 4.86 -20.56
CA GLU A 279 -10.36 3.49 -20.05
C GLU A 279 -10.56 2.45 -21.16
N ARG A 280 -11.56 2.64 -22.03
CA ARG A 280 -11.77 1.75 -23.19
C ARG A 280 -10.56 1.71 -24.11
N ALA A 281 -9.93 2.86 -24.37
CA ALA A 281 -8.71 2.95 -25.16
C ALA A 281 -7.54 2.20 -24.50
N ALA A 282 -7.32 2.37 -23.19
CA ALA A 282 -6.26 1.69 -22.45
C ALA A 282 -6.47 0.17 -22.41
N PHE A 283 -7.70 -0.29 -22.13
CA PHE A 283 -8.04 -1.72 -22.13
C PHE A 283 -7.95 -2.34 -23.53
N GLY A 284 -8.43 -1.62 -24.55
CA GLY A 284 -8.30 -2.04 -25.94
C GLY A 284 -6.85 -2.21 -26.34
N LEU A 285 -5.99 -1.25 -26.00
CA LEU A 285 -4.55 -1.36 -26.25
C LEU A 285 -3.91 -2.52 -25.49
N ALA A 286 -4.22 -2.71 -24.21
CA ALA A 286 -3.70 -3.85 -23.44
C ALA A 286 -4.05 -5.20 -24.09
N ILE A 287 -5.30 -5.36 -24.57
CA ILE A 287 -5.74 -6.57 -25.30
C ILE A 287 -5.00 -6.71 -26.64
N ALA A 288 -4.85 -5.62 -27.39
CA ALA A 288 -4.09 -5.61 -28.65
C ALA A 288 -2.62 -6.01 -28.45
N LEU A 289 -2.05 -5.64 -27.31
CA LEU A 289 -0.70 -6.02 -26.89
C LEU A 289 -0.60 -7.48 -26.42
N GLY A 290 -1.72 -8.18 -26.22
CA GLY A 290 -1.76 -9.60 -25.90
C GLY A 290 -2.38 -9.95 -24.55
N ALA A 291 -2.95 -8.98 -23.83
CA ALA A 291 -3.65 -9.27 -22.58
C ALA A 291 -4.92 -10.10 -22.82
N ASN A 292 -5.19 -11.05 -21.93
CA ASN A 292 -6.40 -11.86 -21.98
C ASN A 292 -7.63 -10.99 -21.58
N PRO A 293 -8.67 -10.84 -22.42
CA PRO A 293 -9.84 -10.03 -22.10
C PRO A 293 -10.52 -10.42 -20.79
N GLN A 294 -10.65 -11.73 -20.51
CA GLN A 294 -11.33 -12.22 -19.30
C GLN A 294 -10.58 -11.85 -18.02
N ALA A 295 -9.27 -11.72 -18.14
CA ALA A 295 -8.41 -11.40 -17.03
C ALA A 295 -8.44 -9.92 -16.64
N ILE A 296 -8.76 -9.06 -17.61
CA ILE A 296 -8.89 -7.62 -17.42
C ILE A 296 -10.23 -7.29 -16.77
N ALA A 297 -11.30 -8.01 -17.12
CA ALA A 297 -12.65 -7.83 -16.58
C ALA A 297 -12.83 -8.45 -15.19
N THR A 298 -12.01 -8.04 -14.22
CA THR A 298 -12.17 -8.42 -12.81
C THR A 298 -13.14 -7.47 -12.10
N PRO A 299 -14.00 -7.96 -11.19
CA PRO A 299 -14.96 -7.10 -10.50
C PRO A 299 -14.24 -5.99 -9.71
N GLY A 300 -14.70 -4.75 -9.89
CA GLY A 300 -14.12 -3.57 -9.25
C GLY A 300 -12.86 -3.01 -9.93
N SER A 301 -12.40 -3.58 -11.04
CA SER A 301 -11.25 -3.03 -11.80
C SER A 301 -11.60 -1.79 -12.62
N SER A 302 -12.85 -1.64 -13.07
CA SER A 302 -13.36 -0.45 -13.75
C SER A 302 -14.90 -0.44 -13.71
N PRO A 303 -15.53 0.75 -13.65
CA PRO A 303 -16.98 0.91 -13.83
C PRO A 303 -17.51 0.30 -15.13
N LEU A 304 -16.66 0.15 -16.15
CA LEU A 304 -17.02 -0.48 -17.43
C LEU A 304 -17.44 -1.95 -17.28
N PHE A 305 -17.00 -2.62 -16.21
CA PHE A 305 -17.24 -4.06 -16.01
C PHE A 305 -18.30 -4.36 -14.94
N ASP A 306 -18.88 -3.35 -14.28
CA ASP A 306 -19.87 -3.53 -13.21
C ASP A 306 -21.16 -4.23 -13.66
N THR A 307 -21.43 -4.23 -14.98
CA THR A 307 -22.62 -4.85 -15.57
C THR A 307 -22.37 -6.25 -16.12
N ILE A 308 -21.12 -6.72 -16.13
CA ILE A 308 -20.75 -8.01 -16.73
C ILE A 308 -20.90 -9.13 -15.71
N SER A 309 -21.58 -10.21 -16.10
CA SER A 309 -21.68 -11.43 -15.29
C SER A 309 -20.35 -12.18 -15.24
N ILE A 310 -19.90 -12.55 -14.05
CA ILE A 310 -18.63 -13.27 -13.86
C ILE A 310 -18.89 -14.77 -13.71
N PRO A 311 -18.14 -15.65 -14.42
CA PRO A 311 -17.02 -15.34 -15.31
C PRO A 311 -17.47 -14.79 -16.67
N ALA A 312 -16.86 -13.66 -17.07
CA ALA A 312 -17.16 -12.98 -18.34
C ALA A 312 -16.62 -13.77 -19.53
N LYS A 313 -17.37 -13.81 -20.64
CA LYS A 313 -16.84 -14.32 -21.92
C LYS A 313 -16.00 -13.24 -22.59
N SER A 314 -14.98 -13.65 -23.36
CA SER A 314 -14.10 -12.69 -24.06
C SER A 314 -14.90 -11.72 -24.94
N ASP A 315 -15.90 -12.20 -25.67
CA ASP A 315 -16.74 -11.37 -26.54
C ASP A 315 -17.56 -10.32 -25.77
N GLU A 316 -17.98 -10.63 -24.55
CA GLU A 316 -18.70 -9.68 -23.68
C GLU A 316 -17.75 -8.56 -23.21
N VAL A 317 -16.50 -8.90 -22.90
CA VAL A 317 -15.47 -7.92 -22.54
C VAL A 317 -15.13 -7.03 -23.73
N LEU A 318 -14.89 -7.61 -24.90
CA LEU A 318 -14.59 -6.87 -26.13
C LEU A 318 -15.75 -5.91 -26.49
N ALA A 319 -17.00 -6.38 -26.38
CA ALA A 319 -18.18 -5.54 -26.59
C ALA A 319 -18.28 -4.39 -25.58
N ALA A 320 -17.98 -4.64 -24.30
CA ALA A 320 -18.03 -3.61 -23.25
C ALA A 320 -17.01 -2.47 -23.47
N ILE A 321 -15.84 -2.78 -24.02
CA ILE A 321 -14.82 -1.79 -24.38
C ILE A 321 -14.99 -1.24 -25.80
N GLY A 322 -15.97 -1.74 -26.56
CA GLY A 322 -16.30 -1.24 -27.89
C GLY A 322 -15.34 -1.68 -29.00
N ILE A 323 -14.69 -2.84 -28.86
CA ILE A 323 -13.83 -3.43 -29.91
C ILE A 323 -14.40 -4.75 -30.41
N SER A 324 -14.20 -5.07 -31.70
CA SER A 324 -14.70 -6.33 -32.27
C SER A 324 -13.65 -7.44 -32.32
N SER A 325 -12.38 -7.08 -32.20
CA SER A 325 -11.23 -7.96 -32.15
C SER A 325 -10.11 -7.36 -31.30
N ALA A 326 -9.09 -8.15 -30.98
CA ALA A 326 -7.89 -7.64 -30.30
C ALA A 326 -7.13 -6.60 -31.15
N GLU A 327 -7.06 -6.80 -32.47
CA GLU A 327 -6.35 -5.90 -33.38
C GLU A 327 -7.00 -4.51 -33.46
N ASP A 328 -8.32 -4.43 -33.29
CA ASP A 328 -9.05 -3.16 -33.25
C ASP A 328 -8.61 -2.27 -32.08
N GLY A 329 -8.03 -2.84 -31.03
CA GLY A 329 -7.57 -2.10 -29.86
C GLY A 329 -6.56 -1.00 -30.21
N PHE A 330 -5.63 -1.25 -31.15
CA PHE A 330 -4.72 -0.21 -31.64
C PHE A 330 -5.47 0.93 -32.34
N SER A 331 -6.49 0.60 -33.14
CA SER A 331 -7.29 1.58 -33.88
C SER A 331 -8.15 2.43 -32.95
N VAL A 332 -8.72 1.82 -31.92
CA VAL A 332 -9.49 2.54 -30.88
C VAL A 332 -8.59 3.47 -30.08
N TYR A 333 -7.40 3.02 -29.69
CA TYR A 333 -6.44 3.87 -28.99
C TYR A 333 -5.98 5.06 -29.85
N LYS A 334 -5.62 4.83 -31.13
CA LYS A 334 -5.22 5.91 -32.05
C LYS A 334 -6.32 6.95 -32.23
N ARG A 335 -7.55 6.51 -32.49
CA ARG A 335 -8.70 7.42 -32.65
C ARG A 335 -8.94 8.23 -31.37
N TRP A 336 -8.89 7.58 -30.22
CA TRP A 336 -9.00 8.27 -28.94
C TRP A 336 -7.91 9.34 -28.77
N ARG A 337 -6.66 9.02 -29.10
CA ARG A 337 -5.54 9.98 -29.04
C ARG A 337 -5.74 11.15 -30.01
N GLU A 338 -6.21 10.89 -31.23
CA GLU A 338 -6.51 11.92 -32.24
C GLU A 338 -7.65 12.85 -31.78
N ASP A 339 -8.74 12.29 -31.27
CA ASP A 339 -9.88 13.03 -30.74
C ASP A 339 -9.49 13.89 -29.52
N ASN A 340 -8.42 13.50 -28.82
CA ASN A 340 -7.88 14.17 -27.64
C ASN A 340 -6.50 14.83 -27.90
N ALA A 341 -6.12 15.06 -29.16
CA ALA A 341 -4.79 15.60 -29.49
C ALA A 341 -4.51 16.99 -28.90
N SER A 342 -5.57 17.74 -28.56
CA SER A 342 -5.44 19.06 -27.89
C SER A 342 -5.02 19.00 -26.42
N ILE A 343 -5.13 17.82 -25.80
CA ILE A 343 -4.77 17.56 -24.40
C ILE A 343 -3.62 16.56 -24.25
N CYS A 344 -3.33 15.77 -25.30
CA CYS A 344 -2.12 14.96 -25.39
C CYS A 344 -0.89 15.83 -25.68
N ILE A 345 0.10 15.77 -24.78
CA ILE A 345 1.40 16.46 -24.91
C ILE A 345 2.41 15.50 -25.50
#